data_AF-A0A1B6EZB0-F1
#
_entry.id   AF-A0A1B6EZB0-F1
#
_cell.length_a   1.000
_cell.length_b   1.000
_cell.length_c   1.000
_cell.angle_alpha   90.00
_cell.angle_beta   90.00
_cell.angle_gamma   90.00
#
_symmetry.space_group_name_H-M   'P 1'
#
loop_
_entity.id
_entity.type
_entity.pdbx_description
1 polymer ?
#
loop_
_entity_poly.entity_id
_entity_poly.type
_entity_poly.pdbx_seq_one_letter_code
_entity_poly.pdbx_strand_id
1 'polypeptide(L)'
;LGAQTAYELDHFHFHWSDNDECGSEHLFDDFKFAMEIHFVHFNRKYGTLENAAKQPDGLAVVAVFCQLDPDSENCSEILNAETISKINSCGLKTQLSCSSCLNDKF
;
A
#
# COMPACT_ATOMS: atom_id res chain seq x y z
N LEU A 1 -10.45 4.43 29.33
CA LEU A 1 -10.50 4.34 27.84
C LEU A 1 -9.54 5.40 27.31
N GLY A 2 -8.38 4.95 26.83
CA GLY A 2 -7.24 5.82 26.50
C GLY A 2 -7.54 6.76 25.34
N ALA A 3 -6.84 7.90 25.29
CA ALA A 3 -6.96 8.90 24.24
C ALA A 3 -6.89 8.23 22.85
N GLN A 4 -7.91 8.44 22.02
CA GLN A 4 -7.87 8.07 20.62
C GLN A 4 -6.72 8.82 19.97
N THR A 5 -5.69 8.09 19.56
CA THR A 5 -4.52 8.64 18.88
C THR A 5 -4.67 8.29 17.41
N ALA A 6 -4.53 9.28 16.54
CA ALA A 6 -4.67 9.08 15.10
C ALA A 6 -3.48 8.28 14.56
N TYR A 7 -3.76 7.36 13.63
CA TYR A 7 -2.76 6.68 12.84
C TYR A 7 -2.55 7.47 11.53
N GLU A 8 -1.30 7.76 11.21
CA GLU A 8 -0.91 8.54 10.02
C GLU A 8 -0.31 7.62 8.96
N LEU A 9 -0.76 7.76 7.71
CA LEU A 9 -0.23 7.01 6.57
C LEU A 9 1.23 7.45 6.31
N ASP A 10 2.14 6.48 6.26
CA ASP A 10 3.55 6.74 5.95
C ASP A 10 3.90 6.33 4.50
N HIS A 11 3.55 5.11 4.13
CA HIS A 11 3.77 4.57 2.79
C HIS A 11 2.81 3.43 2.49
N PHE A 12 2.83 2.97 1.24
CA PHE A 12 2.20 1.72 0.84
C PHE A 12 3.15 0.89 -0.02
N HIS A 13 2.91 -0.41 -0.07
CA HIS A 13 3.64 -1.34 -0.93
C HIS A 13 2.73 -2.46 -1.41
N PHE A 14 3.16 -3.17 -2.44
CA PHE A 14 2.40 -4.24 -3.07
C PHE A 14 3.13 -5.57 -2.88
N HIS A 15 2.36 -6.65 -2.76
CA HIS A 15 2.82 -8.04 -2.79
C HIS A 15 2.13 -8.74 -3.95
N TRP A 16 2.90 -9.41 -4.82
CA TRP A 16 2.39 -10.15 -5.98
C TRP A 16 3.30 -11.37 -6.25
N SER A 17 2.84 -12.31 -7.07
CA SER A 17 3.61 -13.50 -7.48
C SER A 17 4.06 -13.42 -8.94
N ASP A 18 4.79 -14.44 -9.39
CA ASP A 18 5.11 -14.73 -10.79
C ASP A 18 3.90 -15.11 -11.65
N ASN A 19 2.72 -15.31 -11.04
CA ASN A 19 1.46 -15.61 -11.67
C ASN A 19 0.29 -14.93 -10.94
N ASP A 20 -0.87 -14.96 -11.59
CA ASP A 20 -2.07 -14.25 -11.16
C ASP A 20 -2.90 -15.00 -10.11
N GLU A 21 -2.51 -16.22 -9.73
CA GLU A 21 -3.31 -17.10 -8.87
C GLU A 21 -2.94 -16.98 -7.37
N CYS A 22 -1.72 -16.58 -7.04
CA CYS A 22 -1.15 -16.74 -5.69
C CYS A 22 -0.33 -15.52 -5.19
N GLY A 23 -0.74 -14.30 -5.48
CA GLY A 23 0.04 -13.10 -5.14
C GLY A 23 -0.22 -12.46 -3.77
N SER A 24 -1.40 -12.65 -3.16
CA SER A 24 -1.70 -12.08 -1.83
C SER A 24 -0.93 -12.78 -0.71
N GLU A 25 -0.61 -12.05 0.38
CA GLU A 25 0.00 -12.65 1.57
C GLU A 25 -1.07 -13.29 2.46
N HIS A 26 -2.17 -12.57 2.70
CA HIS A 26 -3.32 -13.10 3.42
C HIS A 26 -4.19 -13.98 2.51
N LEU A 27 -5.01 -14.80 3.16
CA LEU A 27 -6.05 -15.61 2.53
C LEU A 27 -7.41 -15.10 2.99
N PHE A 28 -8.41 -15.15 2.13
CA PHE A 28 -9.80 -14.96 2.48
C PHE A 28 -10.57 -16.21 2.09
N ASP A 29 -11.22 -16.87 3.05
CA ASP A 29 -11.89 -18.16 2.87
C ASP A 29 -11.00 -19.22 2.16
N ASP A 30 -9.73 -19.30 2.57
CA ASP A 30 -8.69 -20.17 1.98
C ASP A 30 -8.31 -19.86 0.53
N PHE A 31 -8.78 -18.74 -0.04
CA PHE A 31 -8.39 -18.28 -1.37
C PHE A 31 -7.30 -17.20 -1.32
N LYS A 32 -6.41 -17.26 -2.31
CA LYS A 32 -5.43 -16.23 -2.63
C LYS A 32 -5.95 -15.32 -3.73
N PHE A 33 -5.46 -14.08 -3.74
CA PHE A 33 -5.72 -13.10 -4.79
C PHE A 33 -4.45 -12.81 -5.60
N ALA A 34 -4.60 -12.16 -6.75
CA ALA A 34 -3.49 -11.86 -7.65
C ALA A 34 -2.45 -10.90 -7.03
N MET A 35 -2.87 -10.00 -6.14
CA MET A 35 -2.00 -9.05 -5.47
C MET A 35 -2.64 -8.55 -4.15
N GLU A 36 -1.81 -8.05 -3.24
CA GLU A 36 -2.23 -7.40 -2.00
C GLU A 36 -1.49 -6.07 -1.80
N ILE A 37 -2.21 -5.00 -1.44
CA ILE A 37 -1.64 -3.69 -1.12
C ILE A 37 -1.66 -3.49 0.39
N HIS A 38 -0.52 -3.10 0.97
CA HIS A 38 -0.43 -2.69 2.38
C HIS A 38 -0.30 -1.19 2.48
N PHE A 39 -1.26 -0.54 3.14
CA PHE A 39 -1.16 0.87 3.56
C PHE A 39 -0.69 0.92 5.02
N VAL A 40 0.57 1.30 5.22
CA VAL A 40 1.23 1.27 6.52
C VAL A 40 1.02 2.60 7.23
N HIS A 41 0.34 2.56 8.37
CA HIS A 41 0.14 3.71 9.22
C HIS A 41 0.86 3.55 10.55
N PHE A 42 1.35 4.65 11.11
CA PHE A 42 1.97 4.66 12.44
C PHE A 42 1.13 5.47 13.43
N ASN A 43 1.14 5.02 14.68
CA ASN A 43 0.46 5.72 15.76
C ASN A 43 1.22 7.02 16.10
N ARG A 44 0.59 8.16 15.86
CA ARG A 44 1.18 9.49 16.08
C ARG A 44 1.68 9.73 17.50
N LYS A 45 1.19 8.99 18.50
CA LYS A 45 1.64 9.11 19.90
C LYS A 45 3.13 8.81 20.10
N TYR A 46 3.76 8.13 19.13
CA TYR A 46 5.20 7.79 19.16
C TYR A 46 6.07 8.72 18.29
N GLY A 47 5.46 9.70 17.62
CA GLY A 47 6.14 10.77 16.87
C GLY A 47 6.75 10.36 15.53
N THR A 48 7.35 9.17 15.42
CA THR A 48 7.95 8.66 14.17
C THR A 48 7.55 7.21 13.94
N LEU A 49 7.53 6.79 12.66
CA LEU A 49 7.38 5.39 12.27
C LEU A 49 8.38 4.49 13.01
N GLU A 50 9.66 4.90 13.06
CA GLU A 50 10.73 4.11 13.68
C GLU A 50 10.49 3.85 15.17
N ASN A 51 9.98 4.85 15.90
CA ASN A 51 9.64 4.70 17.31
C ASN A 51 8.36 3.89 17.50
N ALA A 52 7.36 4.12 16.64
CA ALA A 52 6.10 3.41 16.68
C ALA A 52 6.31 1.91 16.40
N ALA A 53 7.11 1.53 15.40
CA ALA A 53 7.37 0.14 15.04
C ALA A 53 7.95 -0.72 16.19
N LYS A 54 8.51 -0.09 17.24
CA LYS A 54 9.04 -0.77 18.44
C LYS A 54 7.95 -1.03 19.50
N GLN A 55 6.70 -0.70 19.22
CA GLN A 55 5.61 -0.66 20.19
C GLN A 55 4.47 -1.60 19.77
N PRO A 56 3.84 -2.32 20.71
CA PRO A 56 2.79 -3.28 20.38
C PRO A 56 1.58 -2.71 19.63
N ASP A 57 1.24 -1.45 19.86
CA ASP A 57 0.14 -0.74 19.18
C ASP A 57 0.66 0.39 18.28
N GLY A 58 1.91 0.28 17.84
CA GLY A 58 2.57 1.32 17.06
C GLY A 58 2.15 1.40 15.60
N LEU A 59 1.70 0.29 15.01
CA LEU A 59 1.37 0.23 13.59
C LEU A 59 -0.08 -0.22 13.39
N ALA A 60 -0.72 0.34 12.37
CA ALA A 60 -1.96 -0.17 11.81
C ALA A 60 -1.77 -0.32 10.30
N VAL A 61 -2.01 -1.51 9.77
CA VAL A 61 -1.85 -1.81 8.35
C VAL A 61 -3.21 -2.15 7.77
N VAL A 62 -3.61 -1.43 6.71
CA VAL A 62 -4.80 -1.77 5.93
C VAL A 62 -4.34 -2.59 4.73
N ALA A 63 -4.81 -3.83 4.64
CA ALA A 63 -4.58 -4.72 3.51
C ALA A 63 -5.75 -4.61 2.52
N VAL A 64 -5.44 -4.46 1.23
CA VAL A 64 -6.43 -4.44 0.13
C VAL A 64 -6.10 -5.57 -0.84
N PHE A 65 -7.04 -6.49 -1.04
CA PHE A 65 -6.92 -7.54 -2.06
C PHE A 65 -7.23 -6.99 -3.45
N CYS A 66 -6.43 -7.39 -4.43
CA CYS A 66 -6.62 -7.04 -5.82
C CYS A 66 -7.00 -8.28 -6.63
N GLN A 67 -8.18 -8.24 -7.23
CA GLN A 67 -8.66 -9.24 -8.16
C GLN A 67 -8.51 -8.72 -9.59
N LEU A 68 -8.10 -9.60 -10.50
CA LEU A 68 -8.05 -9.26 -11.90
C LEU A 68 -9.46 -9.13 -12.46
N ASP A 69 -9.73 -7.98 -13.05
CA ASP A 69 -10.93 -7.71 -13.81
C ASP A 69 -10.49 -7.17 -15.19
N PRO A 70 -10.56 -8.00 -16.25
CA PRO A 70 -10.18 -7.61 -17.60
C PRO A 70 -10.95 -6.41 -18.15
N ASP A 71 -12.13 -6.13 -17.58
CA ASP A 71 -13.02 -5.05 -18.01
C ASP A 71 -12.89 -3.80 -17.13
N SER A 72 -11.97 -3.79 -16.14
CA SER A 72 -11.79 -2.66 -15.22
C SER A 72 -10.90 -1.54 -15.79
N GLU A 73 -11.42 -0.30 -15.78
CA GLU A 73 -10.67 0.90 -16.21
C GLU A 73 -9.88 1.58 -15.06
N ASN A 74 -9.95 1.05 -13.84
CA ASN A 74 -9.65 1.78 -12.60
C ASN A 74 -8.21 1.64 -12.04
N CYS A 75 -7.28 0.96 -12.72
CA CYS A 75 -5.92 0.72 -12.21
C CYS A 75 -4.81 1.54 -12.89
N SER A 76 -5.16 2.62 -13.59
CA SER A 76 -4.22 3.28 -14.53
C SER A 76 -3.30 4.33 -13.89
N GLU A 77 -3.63 4.93 -12.75
CA GLU A 77 -2.88 6.11 -12.29
C GLU A 77 -1.60 5.77 -11.50
N ILE A 78 -1.65 4.83 -10.55
CA ILE A 78 -0.50 4.49 -9.67
C ILE A 78 0.46 3.50 -10.33
N LEU A 79 -0.07 2.53 -11.09
CA LEU A 79 0.69 1.45 -11.73
C LEU A 79 0.79 1.64 -13.26
N ASN A 80 0.97 2.89 -13.72
CA ASN A 80 1.19 3.09 -15.15
C ASN A 80 2.57 2.58 -15.60
N ALA A 81 2.61 1.98 -16.80
CA ALA A 81 3.81 1.38 -17.37
C ALA A 81 4.97 2.38 -17.51
N GLU A 82 4.67 3.66 -17.77
CA GLU A 82 5.70 4.70 -17.89
C GLU A 82 6.46 4.90 -16.58
N THR A 83 5.75 4.99 -15.45
CA THR A 83 6.33 5.17 -14.12
C THR A 83 7.11 3.92 -13.71
N ILE A 84 6.53 2.73 -13.91
CA ILE A 84 7.19 1.46 -13.57
C ILE A 84 8.48 1.29 -14.35
N SER A 85 8.51 1.69 -15.63
CA SER A 85 9.73 1.61 -16.46
C SER A 85 10.89 2.43 -15.90
N LYS A 86 10.61 3.53 -15.17
CA LYS A 86 11.62 4.40 -14.53
C LYS A 86 12.19 3.81 -13.23
N ILE A 87 11.55 2.79 -12.66
CA ILE A 87 11.94 2.17 -11.38
C ILE A 87 12.20 0.65 -11.49
N ASN A 88 12.64 0.19 -12.67
CA ASN A 88 12.81 -1.24 -12.98
C ASN A 88 14.03 -1.93 -12.34
N SER A 89 14.81 -1.23 -11.53
CA SER A 89 16.03 -1.74 -10.88
C SER A 89 16.10 -1.26 -9.43
N CYS A 90 16.68 -2.09 -8.55
CA CYS A 90 16.79 -1.77 -7.13
C CYS A 90 17.51 -0.42 -6.90
N GLY A 91 16.95 0.41 -6.00
CA GLY A 91 17.49 1.72 -5.64
C GLY A 91 17.02 2.88 -6.51
N LEU A 92 16.35 2.62 -7.64
CA LEU A 92 15.73 3.66 -8.45
C LEU A 92 14.50 4.25 -7.75
N LYS A 93 14.28 5.54 -7.97
CA LYS A 93 13.14 6.29 -7.45
C LYS A 93 12.61 7.22 -8.54
N THR A 94 11.32 7.47 -8.53
CA THR A 94 10.69 8.45 -9.41
C THR A 94 9.61 9.23 -8.65
N GLN A 95 9.24 10.40 -9.14
CA GLN A 95 8.12 11.18 -8.61
C GLN A 95 6.93 11.03 -9.55
N LEU A 96 5.77 10.70 -8.99
CA LEU A 96 4.52 10.73 -9.72
C LEU A 96 4.22 12.17 -10.11
N SER A 97 4.13 12.46 -11.41
CA SER A 97 3.66 13.74 -11.91
C SER A 97 2.14 13.77 -11.83
N CYS A 98 1.58 13.85 -10.63
CA CYS A 98 0.14 13.88 -10.46
C CYS A 98 -0.34 15.18 -9.85
N SER A 99 -1.18 15.90 -10.60
CA SER A 99 -1.84 17.13 -10.15
C SER A 99 -3.00 16.87 -9.17
N SER A 100 -3.50 15.64 -9.05
CA SER A 100 -4.72 15.28 -8.31
C SER A 100 -4.59 14.12 -7.33
N CYS A 101 -3.46 13.39 -7.29
CA CYS A 101 -3.45 12.05 -6.69
C CYS A 101 -3.50 12.02 -5.15
N LEU A 102 -3.20 13.13 -4.46
CA LEU A 102 -3.15 13.10 -2.99
C LEU A 102 -3.60 14.40 -2.27
N ASN A 103 -3.85 15.50 -2.99
CA ASN A 103 -4.01 16.82 -2.36
C ASN A 103 -5.41 17.44 -2.39
N ASP A 104 -6.41 16.82 -3.02
CA ASP A 104 -7.70 17.51 -3.23
C ASP A 104 -8.86 17.06 -2.34
N LYS A 105 -8.70 16.09 -1.41
CA LYS A 105 -9.84 15.62 -0.57
C LYS A 105 -9.51 15.15 0.87
N PHE A 106 -8.59 15.81 1.58
CA PHE A 106 -8.52 15.72 3.06
C PHE A 106 -8.57 17.10 3.69
#